data_AF-A0A9C9Z8T2-F1
#
_entry.id   AF-A0A9C9Z8T2-F1
#
_cell.length_a   1.000
_cell.length_b   1.000
_cell.length_c   1.000
_cell.angle_alpha   90.00
_cell.angle_beta   90.00
_cell.angle_gamma   90.00
#
_symmetry.space_group_name_H-M   'P 1'
#
loop_
_entity.id
_entity.type
_entity.pdbx_description
1 polymer ?
#
loop_
_entity_poly.entity_id
_entity_poly.type
_entity_poly.pdbx_seq_one_letter_code
_entity_poly.pdbx_strand_id
1 'polypeptide(L)'
;MAVQPFLIKCHPHCGAVKVKVLLERIVAWGGQVLLLTEGGRAIVIHIDDALRDTIAARPEVALIGGIQFQPRRLRRIRVDESGKHIATDVLLQGESHG
;
A
#
# COMPACT_ATOMS: atom_id res chain seq x y z
N MET A 1 7.94 -8.45 16.04
CA MET A 1 8.74 -7.69 15.04
C MET A 1 7.79 -6.71 14.37
N ALA A 2 8.26 -5.51 13.99
CA ALA A 2 7.37 -4.42 13.55
C ALA A 2 7.07 -4.55 12.05
N VAL A 3 5.83 -4.94 11.72
CA VAL A 3 5.33 -4.90 10.35
C VAL A 3 4.98 -3.46 9.99
N GLN A 4 5.54 -2.95 8.89
CA GLN A 4 5.32 -1.58 8.46
C GLN A 4 5.13 -1.47 6.94
N PRO A 5 4.49 -0.38 6.45
CA PRO A 5 4.25 -0.21 5.04
C PRO A 5 5.45 0.27 4.24
N PHE A 6 5.64 -0.36 3.08
CA PHE A 6 6.65 -0.01 2.10
C PHE A 6 6.02 0.17 0.71
N LEU A 7 6.58 1.12 -0.04
CA LEU A 7 6.38 1.26 -1.47
C LEU A 7 7.57 0.65 -2.20
N ILE A 8 7.29 -0.33 -3.06
CA ILE A 8 8.24 -0.91 -4.00
C ILE A 8 7.99 -0.28 -5.36
N LYS A 9 9.05 0.18 -6.01
CA LYS A 9 9.06 0.51 -7.44
C LYS A 9 9.79 -0.58 -8.20
N CYS A 10 9.13 -1.18 -9.17
CA CYS A 10 9.74 -2.15 -10.08
C CYS A 10 10.50 -1.44 -11.21
N HIS A 11 11.48 -2.11 -11.80
CA HIS A 11 12.12 -1.60 -13.01
C HIS A 11 11.12 -1.44 -14.18
N PRO A 12 11.31 -0.45 -15.08
CA PRO A 12 10.38 -0.20 -16.20
C PRO A 12 10.22 -1.39 -17.15
N HIS A 13 11.25 -2.24 -17.25
CA HIS A 13 11.28 -3.43 -18.10
C HIS A 13 10.90 -4.71 -17.34
N CYS A 14 10.40 -4.59 -16.11
CA CYS A 14 9.93 -5.72 -15.32
C CYS A 14 8.60 -6.21 -15.90
N GLY A 15 8.62 -7.37 -16.57
CA GLY A 15 7.42 -7.99 -17.11
C GLY A 15 6.49 -8.53 -16.02
N ALA A 16 5.22 -8.69 -16.36
CA ALA A 16 4.17 -9.14 -15.43
C ALA A 16 4.50 -10.46 -14.70
N VAL A 17 5.19 -11.39 -15.37
CA VAL A 17 5.62 -12.67 -14.76
C VAL A 17 6.59 -12.43 -13.59
N LYS A 18 7.57 -11.53 -13.75
CA LYS A 18 8.53 -11.21 -12.69
C LYS A 18 7.86 -10.51 -11.51
N VAL A 19 6.94 -9.60 -11.79
CA VAL A 19 6.12 -8.94 -10.76
C VAL A 19 5.30 -9.99 -10.01
N LYS A 20 4.66 -10.94 -10.71
CA LYS A 20 3.91 -12.03 -10.07
C LYS A 20 4.79 -12.87 -9.14
N VAL A 21 5.98 -13.27 -9.60
CA VAL A 21 6.94 -14.03 -8.77
C VAL A 21 7.38 -13.23 -7.54
N LEU A 22 7.58 -11.91 -7.68
CA LEU A 22 7.90 -11.05 -6.54
C LEU A 22 6.76 -11.02 -5.51
N LEU A 23 5.51 -10.88 -5.96
CA LEU A 23 4.33 -10.88 -5.10
C LEU A 23 4.17 -12.22 -4.36
N GLU A 24 4.33 -13.35 -5.06
CA GLU A 24 4.28 -14.69 -4.47
C GLU A 24 5.35 -14.87 -3.38
N ARG A 25 6.57 -14.35 -3.61
CA ARG A 25 7.66 -14.37 -2.62
C ARG A 25 7.34 -13.51 -1.40
N ILE A 26 6.81 -12.31 -1.61
CA ILE A 26 6.42 -11.41 -0.51
C ILE A 26 5.40 -12.10 0.40
N VAL A 27 4.40 -12.76 -0.19
CA VAL A 27 3.40 -13.54 0.58
C VAL A 27 4.06 -14.72 1.29
N ALA A 28 4.96 -15.45 0.63
CA ALA A 28 5.68 -16.58 1.24
C ALA A 28 6.59 -16.15 2.42
N TRP A 29 7.07 -14.90 2.42
CA TRP A 29 7.82 -14.32 3.53
C TRP A 29 6.94 -13.74 4.65
N GLY A 30 5.61 -13.94 4.58
CA GLY A 30 4.67 -13.44 5.57
C GLY A 30 4.27 -11.97 5.37
N GLY A 31 4.61 -11.38 4.22
CA GLY A 31 4.17 -10.04 3.84
C GLY A 31 2.75 -10.01 3.28
N GLN A 32 2.13 -8.83 3.31
CA GLN A 32 0.82 -8.57 2.74
C GLN A 32 0.92 -7.54 1.62
N VAL A 33 0.21 -7.77 0.52
CA VAL A 33 0.10 -6.82 -0.59
C VAL A 33 -1.16 -5.99 -0.40
N LEU A 34 -1.01 -4.67 -0.31
CA LEU A 34 -2.11 -3.73 -0.09
C LEU A 34 -2.62 -3.12 -1.40
N LEU A 35 -1.69 -2.82 -2.31
CA LEU A 35 -2.01 -2.17 -3.58
C LEU A 35 -1.00 -2.58 -4.64
N LEU A 36 -1.50 -2.79 -5.86
CA LEU A 36 -0.69 -2.99 -7.05
C LEU A 36 -1.16 -1.96 -8.08
N THR A 37 -0.27 -1.12 -8.58
CA THR A 37 -0.61 -0.18 -9.65
C THR A 37 -0.83 -0.91 -10.96
N GLU A 38 -1.62 -0.31 -11.86
CA GLU A 38 -1.78 -0.80 -13.21
C GLU A 38 -0.41 -1.01 -13.90
N GLY A 39 -0.22 -2.18 -14.52
CA GLY A 39 1.05 -2.59 -15.12
C GLY A 39 2.15 -3.03 -14.14
N GLY A 40 1.87 -3.11 -12.83
CA GLY A 40 2.76 -3.73 -11.84
C GLY A 40 4.05 -2.95 -11.54
N ARG A 41 4.06 -1.64 -11.83
CA ARG A 41 5.25 -0.78 -11.68
C ARG A 41 5.48 -0.30 -10.25
N ALA A 42 4.43 -0.20 -9.46
CA ALA A 42 4.50 0.13 -8.05
C ALA A 42 3.61 -0.81 -7.24
N ILE A 43 4.13 -1.20 -6.07
CA ILE A 43 3.49 -2.15 -5.17
C ILE A 43 3.56 -1.57 -3.77
N VAL A 44 2.44 -1.53 -3.06
CA VAL A 44 2.41 -1.18 -1.64
C VAL A 44 2.23 -2.45 -0.84
N ILE A 45 3.11 -2.67 0.12
CA ILE A 45 3.15 -3.90 0.92
C ILE A 45 3.30 -3.58 2.41
N HIS A 46 2.86 -4.51 3.25
CA HIS A 46 3.19 -4.61 4.66
C HIS A 46 4.16 -5.77 4.86
N ILE A 47 5.34 -5.50 5.40
CA ILE A 47 6.36 -6.52 5.70
C ILE A 47 7.07 -6.16 6.99
N ASP A 48 7.75 -7.17 7.55
CA ASP A 48 8.79 -6.94 8.55
C ASP A 48 9.93 -6.09 7.95
N ASP A 49 10.41 -5.10 8.71
CA ASP A 49 11.55 -4.27 8.31
C ASP A 49 12.81 -5.11 7.97
N ALA A 50 12.99 -6.25 8.63
CA ALA A 50 14.09 -7.17 8.35
C ALA A 50 14.09 -7.71 6.91
N LEU A 51 12.94 -7.74 6.23
CA LEU A 51 12.82 -8.21 4.85
C LEU A 51 13.12 -7.11 3.82
N ARG A 52 13.24 -5.84 4.25
CA ARG A 52 13.44 -4.69 3.37
C ARG A 52 14.65 -4.87 2.46
N ASP A 53 15.82 -5.18 3.04
CA ASP A 53 17.07 -5.28 2.28
C ASP A 53 17.08 -6.52 1.37
N THR A 54 16.40 -7.60 1.78
CA THR A 54 16.23 -8.80 0.97
C THR A 54 15.40 -8.52 -0.28
N ILE A 55 14.35 -7.71 -0.14
CA ILE A 55 13.51 -7.26 -1.27
C ILE A 55 14.27 -6.24 -2.12
N ALA A 56 15.01 -5.31 -1.51
CA ALA A 56 15.81 -4.31 -2.22
C ALA A 56 16.86 -4.95 -3.14
N ALA A 57 17.43 -6.09 -2.73
CA ALA A 57 18.42 -6.83 -3.51
C ALA A 57 17.85 -7.58 -4.72
N ARG A 58 16.53 -7.58 -4.93
CA ARG A 58 15.89 -8.30 -6.03
C ARG A 58 16.09 -7.56 -7.36
N PRO A 59 16.41 -8.27 -8.46
CA PRO A 59 16.69 -7.63 -9.75
C PRO A 59 15.46 -6.97 -10.39
N GLU A 60 14.26 -7.35 -9.98
CA GLU A 60 13.01 -6.70 -10.38
C GLU A 60 12.72 -5.37 -9.67
N VAL A 61 13.37 -5.11 -8.52
CA VAL A 61 13.12 -3.95 -7.65
C VAL A 61 14.10 -2.84 -7.98
N ALA A 62 13.56 -1.68 -8.35
CA ALA A 62 14.35 -0.46 -8.58
C ALA A 62 14.49 0.38 -7.31
N LEU A 63 13.48 0.37 -6.43
CA LEU A 63 13.48 1.13 -5.17
C LEU A 63 12.54 0.49 -4.16
N ILE A 64 12.90 0.54 -2.88
CA ILE A 64 12.00 0.31 -1.76
C ILE A 64 12.11 1.46 -0.75
N GLY A 65 10.98 2.04 -0.38
CA GLY A 65 10.90 3.15 0.57
C GLY A 65 9.78 2.95 1.58
N GLY A 66 10.07 3.20 2.86
CA GLY A 66 9.04 3.19 3.90
C GLY A 66 8.02 4.31 3.62
N ILE A 67 6.75 4.00 3.82
CA ILE A 67 5.67 4.99 3.70
C ILE A 67 4.90 5.07 5.01
N GLN A 68 4.21 6.18 5.23
CA GLN A 68 3.27 6.33 6.34
C GLN A 68 1.93 6.73 5.76
N PHE A 69 0.89 5.97 6.10
CA PHE A 69 -0.47 6.37 5.77
C PHE A 69 -0.91 7.46 6.75
N GLN A 70 -1.06 8.68 6.26
CA GLN A 70 -1.69 9.73 7.04
C GLN A 70 -3.21 9.61 6.90
N PRO A 71 -3.96 9.51 8.01
CA PRO A 71 -5.42 9.54 7.95
C PRO A 71 -5.87 10.89 7.40
N ARG A 72 -6.57 10.88 6.28
CA ARG A 72 -7.14 12.09 5.68
C ARG A 72 -8.48 12.38 6.33
N ARG A 73 -8.66 13.61 6.84
CA ARG A 73 -9.99 14.10 7.21
C ARG A 73 -10.82 14.27 5.94
N LEU A 74 -11.90 13.52 5.82
CA LEU A 74 -12.88 13.70 4.75
C LEU A 74 -14.04 14.53 5.27
N ARG A 75 -14.50 15.48 4.45
CA ARG A 75 -15.77 16.16 4.71
C ARG A 75 -16.90 15.27 4.21
N ARG A 76 -17.72 14.76 5.12
CA ARG A 76 -19.00 14.16 4.77
C ARG A 76 -20.01 15.28 4.54
N ILE A 77 -20.46 15.41 3.30
CA ILE A 77 -21.55 16.33 2.96
C ILE A 77 -22.84 15.51 2.97
N ARG A 78 -23.79 15.88 3.82
CA ARG A 78 -25.16 15.38 3.81
C ARG A 78 -26.08 16.47 3.29
N VAL A 79 -27.18 16.09 2.67
CA VAL A 79 -28.26 17.01 2.31
C VAL A 79 -29.42 16.70 3.25
N ASP A 80 -29.95 17.72 3.92
CA ASP A 80 -31.15 17.54 4.76
C ASP A 80 -32.44 17.57 3.93
N GLU A 81 -33.57 17.35 4.60
CA GLU A 81 -34.90 17.32 3.95
C GLU A 81 -35.29 18.68 3.33
N SER A 82 -34.61 19.77 3.70
CA SER A 82 -34.80 21.11 3.13
C SER A 82 -33.89 21.41 1.93
N GLY A 83 -33.05 20.45 1.52
CA GLY A 83 -32.09 20.63 0.43
C GLY A 83 -30.80 21.34 0.85
N LYS A 84 -30.56 21.57 2.14
CA LYS A 84 -29.38 22.28 2.63
C LYS A 84 -28.21 21.32 2.82
N HIS A 85 -27.03 21.73 2.36
CA HIS A 85 -25.78 20.99 2.57
C HIS A 85 -25.27 21.15 4.00
N ILE A 86 -25.12 20.03 4.71
CA ILE A 86 -24.50 19.93 6.04
C ILE A 86 -23.17 19.22 5.88
N ALA A 87 -22.06 19.91 6.14
CA ALA A 87 -20.72 19.33 6.12
C ALA A 87 -20.29 18.93 7.54
N THR A 88 -19.82 17.70 7.71
CA THR A 88 -19.23 17.19 8.96
C THR A 88 -17.88 16.58 8.65
N ASP A 89 -16.84 16.93 9.42
CA ASP A 89 -15.54 16.29 9.29
C ASP A 89 -15.62 14.87 9.85
N VAL A 90 -15.15 13.89 9.06
CA VAL A 90 -15.06 12.48 9.45
C VAL A 90 -13.61 12.05 9.29
N LEU A 91 -13.06 11.44 10.34
CA LEU A 91 -11.79 10.73 10.27
C LEU A 91 -12.06 9.34 9.70
N LEU A 92 -11.46 9.02 8.55
CA LEU A 92 -11.35 7.64 8.11
C LEU A 92 -10.28 6.97 8.98
N GLN A 93 -10.70 6.30 10.04
CA GLN A 93 -9.88 5.24 10.64
C GLN A 93 -10.05 4.02 9.76
N GLY A 94 -8.95 3.54 9.15
CA GLY A 94 -8.94 2.19 8.61
C GLY A 94 -9.17 1.25 9.79
N GLU A 95 -10.33 0.60 9.82
CA GLU A 95 -10.65 -0.40 10.83
C GLU A 95 -9.59 -1.51 10.76
N SER A 96 -8.60 -1.46 11.66
CA SER A 96 -7.84 -2.65 12.03
C SER A 96 -8.74 -3.44 12.96
N HIS A 97 -9.44 -4.43 12.41
CA HIS A 97 -9.98 -5.51 13.23
C HIS A 97 -8.80 -6.29 13.83
N GLY A 98 -8.85 -6.44 15.15
CA GLY A 98 -7.91 -7.24 15.94
C GLY A 98 -8.17 -8.73 15.89
#